data_AF-A0A969P301-F1
#
_entry.id   AF-A0A969P301-F1
#
_cell.length_a   1.000
_cell.length_b   1.000
_cell.length_c   1.000
_cell.angle_alpha   90.00
_cell.angle_beta   90.00
_cell.angle_gamma   90.00
#
_symmetry.space_group_name_H-M   'P 1'
#
loop_
_entity.id
_entity.type
_entity.pdbx_description
1 polymer ?
#
loop_
_entity_poly.entity_id
_entity_poly.type
_entity_poly.pdbx_seq_one_letter_code
_entity_poly.pdbx_strand_id
1 'polypeptide(L)'
;MMTLLERYQLFLEQLVATPDLPIDQLPHYQLSSAQPLAGAASRPPYVAPTSELEQTIARIWQRVLQIDQIGIHDNFFDLGGRSLAMMQVCSELAATIPGIHVVDLSRQFTISDMACYLNQSRQPESMDRQALDAITRRQKEAMKRRQERARQRSKG
;
A
#
# COMPACT_ATOMS: atom_id res chain seq x y z
N MET A 1 -3.77 -28.90 31.20
CA MET A 1 -3.22 -27.59 30.80
C MET A 1 -4.29 -26.86 30.01
N MET A 2 -4.68 -25.64 30.38
CA MET A 2 -5.70 -24.87 29.65
C MET A 2 -5.15 -24.32 28.33
N THR A 3 -5.98 -24.37 27.29
CA THR A 3 -5.74 -23.82 25.96
C THR A 3 -5.77 -22.28 25.96
N LEU A 4 -5.28 -21.66 24.89
CA LEU A 4 -5.32 -20.20 24.73
C LEU A 4 -6.76 -19.66 24.68
N LEU A 5 -7.67 -20.41 24.04
CA LEU A 5 -9.08 -20.03 23.92
C LEU A 5 -9.79 -20.06 25.27
N GLU A 6 -9.56 -21.09 26.08
CA GLU A 6 -10.14 -21.20 27.41
C GLU A 6 -9.64 -20.09 28.35
N ARG A 7 -8.36 -19.71 28.26
CA ARG A 7 -7.82 -18.56 29.01
C ARG A 7 -8.43 -17.23 28.57
N TYR A 8 -8.64 -17.06 27.27
CA TYR A 8 -9.25 -15.85 26.72
C TYR A 8 -10.72 -15.73 27.12
N GLN A 9 -11.46 -16.84 27.08
CA GLN A 9 -12.87 -16.86 27.48
C GLN A 9 -13.02 -16.53 28.97
N LEU A 10 -12.19 -17.11 29.84
CA LEU A 10 -12.19 -16.80 31.27
C LEU A 10 -11.87 -15.33 31.56
N PHE A 11 -10.94 -14.74 30.80
CA PHE A 11 -10.58 -13.32 30.92
C PHE A 11 -11.75 -12.41 30.52
N LEU A 12 -12.45 -12.71 29.42
CA LEU A 12 -13.62 -11.95 28.99
C LEU A 12 -14.77 -12.05 30.01
N GLU A 13 -15.01 -13.23 30.59
CA GLU A 13 -16.03 -13.39 31.63
C GLU A 13 -15.71 -12.57 32.89
N GLN A 14 -14.44 -12.48 33.29
CA GLN A 14 -14.02 -11.64 34.42
C GLN A 14 -14.16 -10.13 34.17
N LEU A 15 -13.82 -9.67 32.95
CA LEU A 15 -14.01 -8.28 32.58
C LEU A 15 -15.48 -7.86 32.61
N VAL A 16 -16.38 -8.74 32.17
CA VAL A 16 -17.83 -8.48 32.22
C VAL A 16 -18.36 -8.51 33.66
N ALA A 17 -17.82 -9.40 34.52
CA ALA A 17 -18.25 -9.53 35.90
C ALA A 17 -17.75 -8.41 36.84
N THR A 18 -16.67 -7.71 36.46
CA THR A 18 -16.06 -6.63 37.27
C THR A 18 -15.67 -5.43 36.39
N PRO A 19 -16.65 -4.67 35.87
CA PRO A 19 -16.40 -3.61 34.89
C PRO A 19 -15.61 -2.42 35.47
N ASP A 20 -15.67 -2.21 36.79
CA ASP A 20 -15.00 -1.10 37.49
C ASP A 20 -13.61 -1.48 38.03
N LEU A 21 -13.13 -2.71 37.76
CA LEU A 21 -11.81 -3.12 38.24
C LEU A 21 -10.72 -2.28 37.55
N PRO A 22 -9.83 -1.63 38.32
CA PRO A 22 -8.70 -0.91 37.75
C PRO A 22 -7.85 -1.82 36.85
N ILE A 23 -7.42 -1.29 35.70
CA ILE A 23 -6.70 -2.06 34.67
C ILE A 23 -5.41 -2.70 35.22
N ASP A 24 -4.77 -2.08 36.20
CA ASP A 24 -3.55 -2.55 36.86
C ASP A 24 -3.79 -3.71 37.85
N GLN A 25 -5.05 -3.99 38.19
CA GLN A 25 -5.45 -5.10 39.08
C GLN A 25 -6.03 -6.30 38.31
N LEU A 26 -6.12 -6.21 36.98
CA LEU A 26 -6.51 -7.34 36.15
C LEU A 26 -5.42 -8.42 36.20
N PRO A 27 -5.80 -9.70 36.29
CA PRO A 27 -4.82 -10.79 36.26
C PRO A 27 -4.00 -10.72 34.97
N HIS A 28 -2.68 -10.59 35.15
CA HIS A 28 -1.72 -10.65 34.04
C HIS A 28 -1.62 -12.10 33.55
N TYR A 29 -2.58 -12.51 32.73
CA TYR A 29 -2.38 -13.66 31.87
C TYR A 29 -1.27 -13.28 30.90
N GLN A 30 -0.08 -13.84 31.10
CA GLN A 30 0.96 -13.82 30.08
C GLN A 30 0.34 -14.44 28.84
N LEU A 31 -0.07 -13.58 27.90
CA LEU A 31 -0.22 -13.97 26.51
C LEU A 31 1.17 -14.42 26.13
N SER A 32 1.41 -15.73 26.24
CA SER A 32 2.60 -16.36 25.69
C SER A 32 2.69 -15.79 24.29
N SER A 33 3.71 -14.95 24.06
CA SER A 33 3.92 -14.22 22.81
C SER A 33 3.53 -15.14 21.70
N ALA A 34 2.46 -14.82 20.97
CA ALA A 34 1.82 -15.73 20.04
C ALA A 34 2.93 -16.47 19.29
N GLN A 35 3.12 -17.77 19.60
CA GLN A 35 4.14 -18.54 18.91
C GLN A 35 3.75 -18.41 17.44
N PRO A 36 4.65 -17.93 16.57
CA PRO A 36 4.36 -17.87 15.15
C PRO A 36 3.84 -19.25 14.79
N LEU A 37 2.62 -19.31 14.24
CA LEU A 37 2.00 -20.55 13.79
C LEU A 37 3.08 -21.29 12.98
N ALA A 38 3.38 -22.56 13.25
CA ALA A 38 4.42 -23.26 12.50
C ALA A 38 4.09 -23.17 10.99
N GLY A 39 4.83 -22.34 10.25
CA GLY A 39 4.48 -21.87 8.88
C GLY A 39 4.35 -20.35 8.72
N ALA A 40 4.43 -19.57 9.79
CA ALA A 40 4.38 -18.11 9.76
C ALA A 40 5.68 -17.55 9.18
N ALA A 41 5.58 -17.10 7.93
CA ALA A 41 6.50 -16.24 7.20
C ALA A 41 7.96 -16.70 7.17
N SER A 42 8.26 -17.72 6.36
CA SER A 42 9.59 -17.79 5.77
C SER A 42 9.76 -16.54 4.91
N ARG A 43 10.74 -15.69 5.25
CA ARG A 43 11.13 -14.56 4.40
C ARG A 43 11.32 -15.08 2.97
N PRO A 44 10.76 -14.40 1.95
CA PRO A 44 10.94 -14.82 0.57
C PRO A 44 12.44 -14.84 0.22
N PRO A 45 12.84 -15.60 -0.83
CA PRO A 45 14.21 -15.56 -1.32
C PRO A 45 14.64 -14.12 -1.59
N TYR A 46 15.87 -13.78 -1.19
CA TYR A 46 16.40 -12.46 -1.43
C TYR A 46 16.51 -12.18 -2.93
N VAL A 47 15.90 -11.08 -3.37
CA VAL A 47 16.01 -10.56 -4.73
C VAL A 47 16.44 -9.11 -4.63
N ALA A 48 17.60 -8.78 -5.21
CA ALA A 48 18.14 -7.44 -5.16
C ALA A 48 17.31 -6.44 -5.98
N PRO A 49 17.21 -5.16 -5.54
CA PRO A 49 16.57 -4.12 -6.32
C PRO A 49 17.33 -3.87 -7.63
N THR A 50 16.60 -3.86 -8.75
CA THR A 50 17.16 -3.73 -10.09
C THR A 50 16.92 -2.36 -10.70
N SER A 51 15.72 -1.79 -10.50
CA SER A 51 15.38 -0.46 -11.02
C SER A 51 15.89 0.66 -10.13
N GLU A 52 16.16 1.85 -10.70
CA GLU A 52 16.58 3.03 -9.92
C GLU A 52 15.57 3.39 -8.82
N LEU A 53 14.28 3.17 -9.12
CA LEU A 53 13.18 3.41 -8.20
C LEU A 53 13.20 2.39 -7.03
N GLU A 54 13.33 1.09 -7.34
CA GLU A 54 13.51 0.05 -6.31
C GLU A 54 14.73 0.32 -5.43
N GLN A 55 15.87 0.71 -6.03
CA GLN A 55 17.09 1.02 -5.29
C GLN A 55 16.93 2.24 -4.38
N THR A 56 16.13 3.22 -4.80
CA THR A 56 15.83 4.40 -3.99
C THR A 56 14.93 4.05 -2.81
N ILE A 57 13.87 3.28 -3.06
CA ILE A 57 12.96 2.81 -2.01
C ILE A 57 13.71 1.91 -1.02
N ALA A 58 14.54 0.98 -1.53
CA ALA A 58 15.38 0.10 -0.70
C ALA A 58 16.30 0.90 0.24
N ARG A 59 16.98 1.92 -0.27
CA ARG A 59 17.86 2.78 0.56
C ARG A 59 17.11 3.52 1.67
N ILE A 60 15.91 4.01 1.38
CA ILE A 60 15.06 4.68 2.38
C ILE A 60 14.66 3.67 3.46
N TRP A 61 14.23 2.47 3.05
CA TRP A 61 13.87 1.42 4.00
C TRP A 61 15.04 0.95 4.85
N GLN A 62 16.23 0.76 4.26
CA GLN A 62 17.44 0.39 4.99
C GLN A 62 17.77 1.42 6.07
N ARG A 63 17.63 2.71 5.76
CA ARG A 63 17.87 3.81 6.71
C ARG A 63 16.85 3.85 7.84
N VAL A 64 15.56 3.71 7.51
CA VAL A 64 14.47 3.82 8.49
C VAL A 64 14.39 2.58 9.38
N LEU A 65 14.55 1.39 8.82
CA LEU A 65 14.48 0.12 9.54
C LEU A 65 15.82 -0.31 10.16
N GLN A 66 16.93 0.34 9.77
CA GLN A 66 18.30 -0.03 10.18
C GLN A 66 18.64 -1.48 9.82
N ILE A 67 18.28 -1.89 8.60
CA ILE A 67 18.55 -3.23 8.06
C ILE A 67 19.45 -3.09 6.86
N ASP A 68 20.57 -3.80 6.82
CA ASP A 68 21.57 -3.67 5.75
C ASP A 68 21.09 -4.22 4.41
N GLN A 69 20.34 -5.33 4.42
CA GLN A 69 19.93 -6.03 3.21
C GLN A 69 18.42 -6.26 3.19
N ILE A 70 17.76 -5.58 2.25
CA ILE A 70 16.31 -5.68 1.99
C ILE A 70 16.12 -6.07 0.52
N GLY A 71 15.41 -7.17 0.30
CA GLY A 71 15.01 -7.66 -1.01
C GLY A 71 13.68 -7.06 -1.45
N ILE A 72 13.42 -7.09 -2.76
CA ILE A 72 12.26 -6.38 -3.33
C ILE A 72 10.90 -6.96 -2.91
N HIS A 73 10.88 -8.22 -2.48
CA HIS A 73 9.68 -8.94 -2.04
C HIS A 73 9.55 -9.00 -0.51
N ASP A 74 10.47 -8.39 0.24
CA ASP A 74 10.35 -8.34 1.69
C ASP A 74 9.16 -7.48 2.09
N ASN A 75 8.35 -8.01 3.00
CA ASN A 75 7.25 -7.27 3.59
C ASN A 75 7.78 -6.39 4.72
N PHE A 76 7.49 -5.09 4.65
CA PHE A 76 7.90 -4.12 5.66
C PHE A 76 7.48 -4.44 7.09
N PHE A 77 6.28 -5.00 7.28
CA PHE A 77 5.79 -5.36 8.61
C PHE A 77 6.50 -6.59 9.16
N ASP A 78 6.86 -7.55 8.28
CA ASP A 78 7.65 -8.72 8.66
C ASP A 78 9.09 -8.33 9.02
N LEU A 79 9.60 -7.23 8.45
CA LEU A 79 10.87 -6.61 8.82
C LEU A 79 10.81 -5.80 10.12
N GLY A 80 9.67 -5.76 10.82
CA GLY A 80 9.50 -5.00 12.06
C GLY A 80 9.10 -3.54 11.85
N GLY A 81 8.75 -3.17 10.62
CA GLY A 81 8.20 -1.86 10.27
C GLY A 81 6.85 -1.63 10.94
N ARG A 82 6.71 -0.49 11.61
CA ARG A 82 5.50 -0.07 12.33
C ARG A 82 5.07 1.33 11.87
N SER A 83 3.94 1.81 12.35
CA SER A 83 3.30 3.07 11.88
C SER A 83 4.24 4.28 11.86
N LEU A 84 5.11 4.44 12.87
CA LEU A 84 6.07 5.56 12.89
C LEU A 84 7.13 5.44 11.78
N ALA A 85 7.69 4.24 11.61
CA ALA A 85 8.64 3.95 10.53
C ALA A 85 7.98 4.16 9.17
N MET A 86 6.71 3.76 9.02
CA MET A 86 5.95 4.00 7.80
C MET A 86 5.81 5.50 7.49
N MET A 87 5.44 6.32 8.47
CA MET A 87 5.36 7.77 8.27
C MET A 87 6.70 8.38 7.84
N GLN A 88 7.81 7.92 8.42
CA GLN A 88 9.15 8.37 8.04
C GLN A 88 9.48 7.99 6.59
N VAL A 89 9.22 6.74 6.20
CA VAL A 89 9.37 6.28 4.80
C VAL A 89 8.53 7.15 3.86
N CYS A 90 7.26 7.41 4.17
CA CYS A 90 6.39 8.24 3.34
C CYS A 90 6.92 9.67 3.18
N SER A 91 7.41 10.27 4.27
CA SER A 91 7.98 11.61 4.26
C SER A 91 9.25 11.68 3.41
N GLU A 92 10.15 10.70 3.55
CA GLU A 92 11.39 10.65 2.78
C GLU A 92 11.14 10.37 1.28
N LEU A 93 10.17 9.51 0.96
CA LEU A 93 9.78 9.25 -0.43
C LEU A 93 9.19 10.48 -1.09
N ALA A 94 8.31 11.21 -0.40
CA ALA A 94 7.73 12.46 -0.92
C ALA A 94 8.79 13.55 -1.14
N ALA A 95 9.82 13.61 -0.28
CA ALA A 95 10.92 14.55 -0.43
C ALA A 95 11.88 14.16 -1.57
N THR A 96 12.11 12.86 -1.77
CA THR A 96 13.07 12.35 -2.76
C THR A 96 12.47 12.28 -4.17
N ILE A 97 11.16 12.03 -4.27
CA ILE A 97 10.49 11.78 -5.53
C ILE A 97 9.30 12.75 -5.67
N PRO A 98 9.39 13.76 -6.55
CA PRO A 98 8.35 14.78 -6.70
C PRO A 98 7.06 14.18 -7.28
N GLY A 99 5.91 14.61 -6.74
CA GLY A 99 4.58 14.23 -7.22
C GLY A 99 3.98 12.94 -6.63
N ILE A 100 4.62 12.34 -5.62
CA ILE A 100 4.06 11.15 -4.96
C ILE A 100 3.04 11.53 -3.87
N HIS A 101 1.85 10.94 -3.94
CA HIS A 101 0.91 10.85 -2.83
C HIS A 101 0.94 9.41 -2.26
N VAL A 102 1.55 9.25 -1.08
CA VAL A 102 1.87 7.95 -0.47
C VAL A 102 0.67 7.31 0.26
N VAL A 103 -0.57 7.70 -0.08
CA VAL A 103 -1.77 7.40 0.76
C VAL A 103 -2.45 6.07 0.40
N ASP A 104 -2.15 5.45 -0.74
CA ASP A 104 -2.88 4.26 -1.23
C ASP A 104 -2.07 2.94 -1.12
N LEU A 105 -1.37 2.77 0.00
CA LEU A 105 -0.49 1.64 0.20
C LEU A 105 -1.23 0.42 0.75
N SER A 106 -1.25 -0.67 -0.04
CA SER A 106 -2.05 -1.87 0.21
C SER A 106 -1.48 -2.81 1.29
N ARG A 107 -2.26 -3.85 1.66
CA ARG A 107 -1.97 -4.85 2.72
C ARG A 107 -0.67 -5.65 2.56
N GLN A 108 -0.04 -5.67 1.39
CA GLN A 108 1.29 -6.24 1.18
C GLN A 108 2.23 -5.11 0.81
N PHE A 109 3.12 -4.77 1.75
CA PHE A 109 3.99 -3.63 1.62
C PHE A 109 5.38 -4.14 1.24
N THR A 110 5.61 -4.34 -0.07
CA THR A 110 6.90 -4.72 -0.64
C THR A 110 7.46 -3.60 -1.52
N ILE A 111 8.79 -3.59 -1.72
CA ILE A 111 9.45 -2.60 -2.58
C ILE A 111 8.98 -2.74 -4.04
N SER A 112 8.77 -3.96 -4.52
CA SER A 112 8.27 -4.24 -5.87
C SER A 112 6.88 -3.61 -6.08
N ASP A 113 5.98 -3.76 -5.11
CA ASP A 113 4.63 -3.20 -5.19
C ASP A 113 4.65 -1.67 -5.19
N MET A 114 5.49 -1.07 -4.33
CA MET A 114 5.68 0.38 -4.30
C MET A 114 6.24 0.91 -5.63
N ALA A 115 7.27 0.26 -6.18
CA ALA A 115 7.86 0.68 -7.45
C ALA A 115 6.85 0.57 -8.60
N CYS A 116 6.06 -0.50 -8.64
CA CYS A 116 4.98 -0.70 -9.61
C CYS A 116 3.92 0.41 -9.50
N TYR A 117 3.42 0.67 -8.28
CA TYR A 117 2.42 1.70 -8.02
C TYR A 117 2.90 3.09 -8.42
N LEU A 118 4.14 3.44 -8.06
CA LEU A 118 4.73 4.74 -8.37
C LEU A 118 4.99 4.92 -9.87
N ASN A 119 5.33 3.86 -10.59
CA ASN A 119 5.43 3.90 -12.05
C ASN A 119 4.05 4.10 -12.70
N GLN A 120 2.99 3.46 -12.17
CA GLN A 120 1.63 3.63 -12.67
C GLN A 120 1.05 5.02 -12.36
N SER A 121 1.27 5.54 -11.15
CA SER A 121 0.83 6.87 -10.72
C SER A 121 1.67 8.02 -11.31
N ARG A 122 2.80 7.73 -11.95
CA ARG A 122 3.47 8.65 -12.89
C ARG A 122 2.84 8.67 -14.29
N GLN A 123 2.05 7.66 -14.67
CA GLN A 123 1.36 7.58 -15.96
C GLN A 123 -0.10 8.10 -16.06
N PRO A 124 -0.78 8.68 -15.05
CA PRO A 124 -2.22 8.92 -15.12
C PRO A 124 -2.63 9.99 -16.13
N GLU A 125 -1.72 10.86 -16.61
CA GLU A 125 -2.10 11.90 -17.58
C GLU A 125 -1.99 11.48 -19.05
N SER A 126 -1.27 10.41 -19.40
CA SER A 126 -0.96 10.11 -20.79
C SER A 126 -2.04 9.29 -21.51
N MET A 127 -2.63 8.28 -20.84
CA MET A 127 -3.65 7.43 -21.44
C MET A 127 -5.04 8.07 -21.43
N ASP A 128 -5.43 8.73 -20.34
CA ASP A 128 -6.76 9.36 -20.22
C ASP A 128 -6.89 10.62 -21.09
N ARG A 129 -5.87 11.50 -21.18
CA ARG A 129 -5.91 12.63 -22.12
C ARG A 129 -5.89 12.19 -23.58
N GLN A 130 -5.06 11.21 -23.96
CA GLN A 130 -5.01 10.75 -25.35
C GLN A 130 -6.29 10.03 -25.76
N ALA A 131 -6.90 9.24 -24.88
CA ALA A 131 -8.19 8.60 -25.14
C ALA A 131 -9.31 9.65 -25.26
N LEU A 132 -9.36 10.63 -24.35
CA LEU A 132 -10.36 11.69 -24.36
C LEU A 132 -10.22 12.63 -25.58
N ASP A 133 -8.99 12.98 -25.96
CA ASP A 133 -8.69 13.81 -27.13
C ASP A 133 -9.02 13.08 -28.44
N ALA A 134 -8.71 11.78 -28.54
CA ALA A 134 -9.05 10.96 -29.69
C ALA A 134 -10.57 10.81 -29.88
N ILE A 135 -11.30 10.61 -28.78
CA ILE A 135 -12.77 10.55 -28.77
C ILE A 135 -13.37 11.92 -29.16
N THR A 136 -12.86 13.01 -28.59
CA THR A 136 -13.36 14.37 -28.85
C THR A 136 -13.08 14.82 -30.29
N ARG A 137 -11.93 14.46 -30.86
CA ARG A 137 -11.56 14.75 -32.26
C ARG A 137 -12.48 14.03 -33.25
N ARG A 138 -12.76 12.74 -33.02
CA ARG A 138 -13.72 11.96 -33.82
C ARG A 138 -15.13 12.52 -33.76
N GLN A 139 -15.58 12.97 -32.58
CA GLN A 139 -16.91 13.59 -32.42
C GLN A 139 -17.04 14.94 -33.14
N LYS A 140 -16.04 15.82 -33.03
CA LYS A 140 -16.01 17.11 -33.75
C LYS A 140 -15.99 16.93 -35.27
N GLU A 141 -15.21 15.97 -35.78
CA GLU A 141 -15.14 15.68 -37.22
C GLU A 141 -16.46 15.11 -37.77
N ALA A 142 -17.13 14.23 -37.01
CA ALA A 142 -18.44 13.68 -37.38
C ALA A 142 -19.55 14.75 -37.40
N MET A 143 -19.53 15.69 -36.43
CA MET A 143 -20.50 16.78 -36.35
C MET A 143 -20.30 17.79 -37.50
N LYS A 144 -19.05 18.09 -37.87
CA LYS A 144 -18.72 18.96 -39.00
C LYS A 144 -19.20 18.38 -40.34
N ARG A 145 -18.96 17.07 -40.58
CA ARG A 145 -19.46 16.36 -41.77
C ARG A 145 -20.98 16.34 -41.88
N ARG A 146 -21.69 16.26 -40.75
CA ARG A 146 -23.16 16.35 -40.70
C ARG A 146 -23.66 17.76 -41.03
N GLN A 147 -23.04 18.81 -40.49
CA GLN A 147 -23.40 20.20 -40.80
C GLN A 147 -23.16 20.56 -42.28
N GLU A 148 -22.08 20.07 -42.86
CA GLU A 148 -21.72 20.37 -44.25
C GLU A 148 -22.69 19.72 -45.25
N ARG A 149 -23.13 18.48 -44.98
CA ARG A 149 -24.18 17.78 -45.76
C ARG A 149 -25.55 18.45 -45.64
N ALA A 150 -25.88 19.02 -44.48
CA ALA A 150 -27.14 19.76 -44.29
C ALA A 150 -27.15 21.09 -45.06
N ARG A 151 -26.02 21.80 -45.11
CA ARG A 151 -25.88 23.06 -45.87
C ARG A 151 -25.94 22.85 -47.39
N GLN A 152 -25.42 21.73 -47.90
CA GLN A 152 -25.47 21.42 -49.34
C GLN A 152 -26.88 21.05 -49.84
N ARG A 153 -27.75 20.53 -48.96
CA ARG A 153 -29.15 20.19 -49.30
C ARG A 153 -30.11 21.38 -49.35
N SER A 154 -29.72 22.54 -48.81
CA SER A 154 -30.54 23.76 -48.79
C SER A 154 -30.28 24.68 -49.99
N LYS A 155 -29.34 24.33 -50.87
CA LYS A 155 -28.91 25.16 -52.02
C LYS A 155 -29.23 24.56 -53.39
N GLY A 156 -29.94 23.44 -53.45
CA GLY A 156 -30.47 22.84 -54.68
C GLY A 156 -31.98 22.75 -54.58
#